data_AF-A0AAV5U360-F1
#
_entry.id   AF-A0AAV5U360-F1
#
_cell.length_a   1.000
_cell.length_b   1.000
_cell.length_c   1.000
_cell.angle_alpha   90.00
_cell.angle_beta   90.00
_cell.angle_gamma   90.00
#
_symmetry.space_group_name_H-M   'P 1'
#
loop_
_entity.id
_entity.type
_entity.pdbx_description
1 polymer ?
#
loop_
_entity_poly.entity_id
_entity_poly.type
_entity_poly.pdbx_seq_one_letter_code
_entity_poly.pdbx_strand_id
1 'polypeptide(L)'
;SSCFKCKHLQQSLRNRAGFKCVTYCDDGFFKDEDSCKKCSPLCHTCTKAEVCETCPGALLLIDVDHFAHWDHGQCVEKCPEGLVADYESNLIQARCVLKENLCGEGYFILPNGRCSLCDEACELCHGAGPIFCDKCASGYGNRSVGYCRPCCTPGQKPLDDHCEDCSASASSSLHLSHSSPFWSFVWLLLAVSLVGMVIAAAYFFFRDDRTRDSIEICASSHYNAASGMVNLDFSDESDAEDEILKTGQI
;
A
#
# COMPACT_ATOMS: atom_id res chain seq x y z
N SER A 1 13.47 30.11 -29.96
CA SER A 1 13.53 28.71 -29.55
C SER A 1 12.35 28.45 -28.63
N SER A 2 11.42 27.56 -29.01
CA SER A 2 10.25 27.24 -28.18
C SER A 2 10.59 26.03 -27.31
N CYS A 3 10.73 26.22 -26.01
CA CYS A 3 10.99 25.13 -25.07
C CYS A 3 9.65 24.54 -24.63
N PHE A 4 9.33 23.34 -25.13
CA PHE A 4 8.14 22.61 -24.71
C PHE A 4 8.48 21.74 -23.50
N LYS A 5 7.80 21.95 -22.37
CA LYS A 5 7.94 21.17 -21.14
C LYS A 5 6.58 20.59 -20.74
N CYS A 6 6.54 19.29 -20.42
CA CYS A 6 5.34 18.65 -19.90
C CYS A 6 5.01 19.17 -18.50
N LYS A 7 3.71 19.27 -18.18
CA LYS A 7 3.23 19.61 -16.82
C LYS A 7 3.58 18.51 -15.81
N HIS A 8 3.52 17.25 -16.25
CA HIS A 8 3.83 16.06 -15.48
C HIS A 8 5.02 15.34 -16.14
N LEU A 9 4.81 14.13 -16.65
CA LEU A 9 5.89 13.29 -17.17
C LEU A 9 6.01 13.38 -18.68
N GLN A 10 7.25 13.22 -19.16
CA GLN A 10 7.55 13.07 -20.58
C GLN A 10 7.84 11.60 -20.91
N GLN A 11 7.10 11.01 -21.86
CA GLN A 11 7.28 9.62 -22.30
C GLN A 11 7.63 9.55 -23.78
N SER A 12 8.68 8.81 -24.13
CA SER A 12 9.07 8.58 -25.53
C SER A 12 8.06 7.70 -26.26
N LEU A 13 7.85 7.99 -27.55
CA LEU A 13 6.99 7.16 -28.39
C LEU A 13 7.74 5.88 -28.80
N ARG A 14 7.10 4.72 -28.63
CA ARG A 14 7.71 3.39 -28.83
C ARG A 14 8.32 3.18 -30.24
N ASN A 15 7.78 3.84 -31.26
CA ASN A 15 8.12 3.64 -32.68
C ASN A 15 8.34 4.95 -33.47
N ARG A 16 8.52 6.10 -32.83
CA ARG A 16 8.63 7.40 -33.52
C ARG A 16 9.56 8.35 -32.78
N ALA A 17 10.27 9.19 -33.53
CA ALA A 17 10.95 10.35 -32.94
C ALA A 17 9.89 11.32 -32.38
N GLY A 18 9.81 11.41 -31.06
CA GLY A 18 8.86 12.28 -30.35
C GLY A 18 8.56 11.80 -28.95
N PHE A 19 7.76 12.59 -28.24
CA PHE A 19 7.31 12.29 -26.89
C PHE A 19 5.86 12.72 -26.70
N LYS A 20 5.19 12.10 -25.73
CA LYS A 20 3.88 12.52 -25.23
C LYS A 20 3.99 12.93 -23.76
N CYS A 21 3.12 13.84 -23.33
CA CYS A 21 2.99 14.15 -21.91
C CYS A 21 1.96 13.21 -21.29
N VAL A 22 2.31 12.58 -20.17
CA VAL A 22 1.46 11.65 -19.43
C VAL A 22 1.44 12.00 -17.96
N THR A 23 0.37 11.61 -17.27
CA THR A 23 0.26 11.72 -15.80
C THR A 23 0.95 10.56 -15.09
N TYR A 24 0.91 9.37 -15.71
CA TYR A 24 1.55 8.13 -15.25
C TYR A 24 2.24 7.47 -16.44
N CYS A 25 3.32 6.73 -16.20
CA CYS A 25 3.99 5.98 -17.25
C CYS A 25 3.13 4.81 -17.71
N ASP A 26 3.04 4.57 -19.02
CA ASP A 26 2.35 3.38 -19.54
C ASP A 26 3.13 2.10 -19.21
N ASP A 27 2.47 0.94 -19.33
CA ASP A 27 3.11 -0.37 -19.23
C ASP A 27 4.35 -0.49 -20.13
N GLY A 28 5.38 -1.15 -19.61
CA GLY A 28 6.70 -1.22 -20.22
C GLY A 28 7.53 0.07 -20.06
N PHE A 29 7.08 1.02 -19.24
CA PHE A 29 7.86 2.17 -18.80
C PHE A 29 7.82 2.33 -17.27
N PHE A 30 8.91 2.83 -16.70
CA PHE A 30 9.01 3.20 -15.30
C PHE A 30 9.27 4.71 -15.18
N LYS A 31 8.85 5.27 -14.04
CA LYS A 31 9.08 6.69 -13.75
C LYS A 31 10.53 6.89 -13.29
N ASP A 32 11.23 7.74 -14.01
CA ASP A 32 12.56 8.22 -13.68
C ASP A 32 12.54 9.75 -13.62
N GLU A 33 12.49 10.27 -12.40
CA GLU A 33 12.31 11.69 -12.09
C GLU A 33 11.05 12.28 -12.77
N ASP A 34 11.23 13.12 -13.79
CA ASP A 34 10.17 13.76 -14.58
C ASP A 34 9.95 13.08 -15.96
N SER A 35 10.55 11.91 -16.17
CA SER A 35 10.51 11.18 -17.44
C SER A 35 10.04 9.74 -17.26
N CYS A 36 9.46 9.17 -18.31
CA CYS A 36 9.14 7.75 -18.37
C CYS A 36 10.19 7.05 -19.23
N LYS A 37 10.99 6.20 -18.59
CA LYS A 37 12.02 5.39 -19.25
C LYS A 37 11.50 3.98 -19.53
N LYS A 38 11.97 3.38 -20.60
CA LYS A 38 11.50 2.05 -21.03
C LYS A 38 12.07 0.97 -20.10
N CYS A 39 11.25 -0.01 -19.76
CA CYS A 39 11.68 -1.24 -19.13
C CYS A 39 12.55 -2.09 -20.08
N SER A 40 13.32 -3.01 -19.51
CA SER A 40 13.97 -4.10 -20.22
C SER A 40 12.92 -4.91 -20.98
N PRO A 41 13.23 -5.43 -22.18
CA PRO A 41 12.29 -6.23 -22.97
C PRO A 41 11.85 -7.52 -22.27
N LEU A 42 12.55 -7.92 -21.19
CA LEU A 42 12.22 -9.08 -20.37
C LEU A 42 11.16 -8.79 -19.30
N CYS A 43 10.78 -7.52 -19.09
CA CYS A 43 9.75 -7.12 -18.12
C CYS A 43 8.46 -6.71 -18.83
N HIS A 44 7.32 -6.95 -18.17
CA HIS A 44 6.04 -6.36 -18.57
C HIS A 44 5.86 -4.98 -17.91
N THR A 45 6.00 -4.91 -16.58
CA THR A 45 6.14 -3.67 -15.81
C THR A 45 7.41 -3.72 -14.98
N CYS A 46 7.96 -2.56 -14.59
CA CYS A 46 9.23 -2.50 -13.88
C CYS A 46 9.32 -1.26 -12.97
N THR A 47 10.11 -1.35 -11.90
CA THR A 47 10.47 -0.19 -11.04
C THR A 47 11.71 0.53 -11.56
N LYS A 48 12.61 -0.22 -12.18
CA LYS A 48 13.83 0.23 -12.85
C LYS A 48 14.00 -0.58 -14.13
N ALA A 49 14.87 -0.13 -15.04
CA ALA A 49 15.06 -0.76 -16.34
C ALA A 49 15.15 -2.30 -16.26
N GLU A 50 15.95 -2.86 -15.34
CA GLU A 50 16.15 -4.31 -15.20
C GLU A 50 15.46 -4.95 -13.97
N VAL A 51 14.64 -4.20 -13.23
CA VAL A 51 13.95 -4.73 -12.04
C VAL A 51 12.45 -4.81 -12.34
N CYS A 52 12.01 -5.99 -12.78
CA CYS A 52 10.62 -6.22 -13.15
C CYS A 52 9.70 -6.26 -11.92
N GLU A 53 8.48 -5.74 -12.06
CA GLU A 53 7.39 -5.97 -11.11
C GLU A 53 6.44 -7.06 -11.60
N THR A 54 6.31 -7.19 -12.92
CA THR A 54 5.56 -8.25 -13.58
C THR A 54 6.32 -8.76 -14.80
N CYS A 55 6.15 -10.04 -15.09
CA CYS A 55 6.82 -10.72 -16.17
C CYS A 55 5.87 -10.90 -17.37
N PRO A 56 6.39 -10.90 -18.60
CA PRO A 56 5.58 -11.14 -19.78
C PRO A 56 5.12 -12.60 -19.84
N GLY A 57 3.86 -12.82 -20.21
CA GLY A 57 3.32 -14.16 -20.48
C GLY A 57 3.17 -15.01 -19.21
N ALA A 58 3.63 -16.25 -19.28
CA ALA A 58 3.53 -17.24 -18.20
C ALA A 58 4.85 -17.42 -17.42
N LEU A 59 5.78 -16.45 -17.53
CA LEU A 59 7.03 -16.46 -16.79
C LEU A 59 6.77 -16.20 -15.29
N LEU A 60 7.66 -16.71 -14.45
CA LEU A 60 7.67 -16.54 -13.00
C LEU A 60 8.59 -15.38 -12.61
N LEU A 61 8.16 -14.56 -11.65
CA LEU A 61 8.95 -13.48 -11.08
C LEU A 61 9.78 -13.97 -9.89
N ILE A 62 11.09 -13.75 -9.90
CA ILE A 62 11.93 -13.93 -8.70
C ILE A 62 11.53 -12.89 -7.66
N ASP A 63 10.99 -13.35 -6.53
CA ASP A 63 10.49 -12.52 -5.43
C ASP A 63 11.26 -12.81 -4.13
N VAL A 64 12.58 -12.75 -4.25
CA VAL A 64 13.54 -12.92 -3.14
C VAL A 64 14.69 -11.94 -3.33
N ASP A 65 15.24 -11.44 -2.24
CA ASP A 65 16.40 -10.55 -2.26
C ASP A 65 17.68 -11.34 -1.97
N HIS A 66 18.73 -11.11 -2.75
CA HIS A 66 20.09 -11.65 -2.52
C HIS A 66 20.17 -13.18 -2.41
N PHE A 67 19.34 -13.92 -3.14
CA PHE A 67 19.35 -15.37 -3.14
C PHE A 67 20.41 -15.91 -4.11
N ALA A 68 21.61 -16.21 -3.58
CA ALA A 68 22.77 -16.63 -4.38
C ALA A 68 23.16 -15.60 -5.45
N HIS A 69 22.71 -15.77 -6.69
CA HIS A 69 22.91 -14.84 -7.81
C HIS A 69 21.58 -14.34 -8.40
N TRP A 70 20.48 -14.67 -7.72
CA TRP A 70 19.14 -14.25 -8.08
C TRP A 70 18.73 -13.10 -7.17
N ASP A 71 18.39 -11.99 -7.80
CA ASP A 71 17.83 -10.83 -7.13
C ASP A 71 16.38 -10.61 -7.57
N HIS A 72 15.63 -9.91 -6.74
CA HIS A 72 14.25 -9.56 -7.01
C HIS A 72 14.12 -8.86 -8.37
N GLY A 73 13.05 -9.19 -9.08
CA GLY A 73 12.72 -8.53 -10.34
C GLY A 73 13.28 -9.21 -11.58
N GLN A 74 13.79 -10.44 -11.47
CA GLN A 74 14.16 -11.25 -12.62
C GLN A 74 13.00 -12.16 -13.05
N CYS A 75 12.84 -12.36 -14.36
CA CYS A 75 11.80 -13.23 -14.92
C CYS A 75 12.40 -14.54 -15.43
N VAL A 76 11.84 -15.67 -15.01
CA VAL A 76 12.34 -17.02 -15.34
C VAL A 76 11.21 -17.95 -15.76
N GLU A 77 11.51 -18.95 -16.60
CA GLU A 77 10.52 -19.98 -16.98
C GLU A 77 10.27 -20.98 -15.85
N LYS A 78 11.29 -21.24 -15.02
CA LYS A 78 11.23 -22.17 -13.89
C LYS A 78 12.04 -21.61 -12.73
N CYS A 79 11.52 -21.79 -11.51
CA CYS A 79 12.25 -21.37 -10.32
C CYS A 79 13.59 -22.11 -10.16
N PRO A 80 14.66 -21.40 -9.79
CA PRO A 80 15.96 -21.99 -9.50
C PRO A 80 15.90 -22.92 -8.28
N GLU A 81 16.93 -23.75 -8.11
CA GLU A 81 17.00 -24.66 -6.97
C GLU A 81 16.94 -23.89 -5.63
N GLY A 82 16.11 -24.38 -4.71
CA GLY A 82 15.87 -23.75 -3.40
C GLY A 82 14.65 -22.82 -3.36
N LEU A 83 14.14 -22.39 -4.52
CA LEU A 83 12.89 -21.64 -4.62
C LEU A 83 11.74 -22.53 -5.07
N VAL A 84 10.53 -22.14 -4.69
CA VAL A 84 9.29 -22.80 -5.08
C VAL A 84 8.39 -21.82 -5.82
N ALA A 85 7.67 -22.34 -6.83
CA ALA A 85 6.70 -21.54 -7.56
C ALA A 85 5.44 -21.37 -6.73
N ASP A 86 5.10 -20.13 -6.42
CA ASP A 86 3.89 -19.72 -5.75
C ASP A 86 2.91 -19.14 -6.79
N TYR A 87 1.83 -19.87 -6.99
CA TYR A 87 0.74 -19.51 -7.90
C TYR A 87 -0.47 -18.93 -7.17
N GLU A 88 -0.45 -18.91 -5.83
CA GLU A 88 -1.64 -18.68 -5.01
C GLU A 88 -1.59 -17.35 -4.25
N SER A 89 -0.42 -16.95 -3.73
CA SER A 89 -0.34 -15.72 -2.92
C SER A 89 -0.56 -14.44 -3.73
N ASN A 90 -0.32 -14.49 -5.04
CA ASN A 90 -0.46 -13.33 -5.92
C ASN A 90 -1.29 -13.67 -7.17
N LEU A 91 -2.47 -13.06 -7.25
CA LEU A 91 -3.42 -13.28 -8.36
C LEU A 91 -2.99 -12.64 -9.69
N ILE A 92 -2.01 -11.75 -9.68
CA ILE A 92 -1.57 -10.97 -10.85
C ILE A 92 -0.37 -11.64 -11.52
N GLN A 93 0.57 -12.15 -10.73
CA GLN A 93 1.85 -12.67 -11.21
C GLN A 93 2.32 -13.81 -10.31
N ALA A 94 2.52 -15.00 -10.88
CA ALA A 94 3.13 -16.12 -10.18
C ALA A 94 4.62 -15.84 -9.89
N ARG A 95 5.11 -16.30 -8.74
CA ARG A 95 6.41 -15.90 -8.20
C ARG A 95 7.26 -17.09 -7.80
N CYS A 96 8.57 -16.90 -7.77
CA CYS A 96 9.51 -17.79 -7.14
C CYS A 96 9.84 -17.24 -5.76
N VAL A 97 9.37 -17.94 -4.73
CA VAL A 97 9.55 -17.57 -3.32
C VAL A 97 10.41 -18.59 -2.61
N LEU A 98 10.92 -18.24 -1.44
CA LEU A 98 11.62 -19.19 -0.59
C LEU A 98 10.69 -20.34 -0.20
N LYS A 99 11.26 -21.55 -0.17
CA LYS A 99 10.55 -22.70 0.38
C LYS A 99 10.23 -22.44 1.86
N GLU A 100 9.02 -22.80 2.27
CA GLU A 100 8.63 -22.74 3.68
C GLU A 100 9.66 -23.46 4.57
N ASN A 101 10.19 -22.73 5.54
CA ASN A 101 11.14 -23.29 6.49
C ASN A 101 10.39 -24.05 7.58
N LEU A 102 10.42 -25.37 7.48
CA LEU A 102 9.82 -26.27 8.46
C LEU A 102 10.69 -26.43 9.73
N CYS A 103 11.91 -25.88 9.70
CA CYS A 103 12.80 -25.83 10.86
C CYS A 103 12.50 -24.58 11.69
N GLY A 104 12.79 -24.63 13.00
CA GLY A 104 12.64 -23.47 13.87
C GLY A 104 13.66 -22.37 13.57
N GLU A 105 13.49 -21.21 14.22
CA GLU A 105 14.43 -20.08 14.12
C GLU A 105 15.88 -20.51 14.43
N GLY A 106 16.84 -19.99 13.66
CA GLY A 106 18.25 -20.39 13.74
C GLY A 106 18.59 -21.71 13.05
N TYR A 107 17.64 -22.34 12.35
CA TYR A 107 17.87 -23.54 11.55
C TYR A 107 17.29 -23.41 10.13
N PHE A 108 17.88 -24.10 9.17
CA PHE A 108 17.37 -24.25 7.81
C PHE A 108 17.26 -25.71 7.39
N ILE A 109 16.44 -25.99 6.38
CA ILE A 109 16.18 -27.34 5.88
C ILE A 109 17.16 -27.71 4.74
N LEU A 110 17.86 -28.84 4.88
CA LEU A 110 18.69 -29.43 3.84
C LEU A 110 17.83 -30.10 2.75
N PRO A 111 18.40 -30.40 1.56
CA PRO A 111 17.71 -31.16 0.51
C PRO A 111 17.19 -32.54 0.95
N ASN A 112 17.80 -33.13 1.98
CA ASN A 112 17.38 -34.42 2.57
C ASN A 112 16.26 -34.28 3.62
N GLY A 113 15.75 -33.07 3.85
CA GLY A 113 14.70 -32.77 4.83
C GLY A 113 15.16 -32.64 6.28
N ARG A 114 16.47 -32.69 6.56
CA ARG A 114 17.02 -32.49 7.91
C ARG A 114 17.26 -31.01 8.19
N CYS A 115 17.16 -30.61 9.46
CA CYS A 115 17.50 -29.26 9.87
C CYS A 115 18.98 -29.13 10.23
N SER A 116 19.61 -28.02 9.83
CA SER A 116 20.96 -27.61 10.24
C SER A 116 20.97 -26.18 10.75
N LEU A 117 21.97 -25.87 11.58
CA LEU A 117 22.14 -24.55 12.17
C LEU A 117 22.48 -23.50 11.10
N CYS A 118 21.93 -22.30 11.26
CA CYS A 118 22.35 -21.11 10.53
C CYS A 118 23.80 -20.72 10.82
N ASP A 119 24.36 -19.86 9.97
CA ASP A 119 25.62 -19.17 10.23
C ASP A 119 25.48 -18.22 11.43
N GLU A 120 26.57 -17.96 12.15
CA GLU A 120 26.57 -17.04 13.30
C GLU A 120 26.17 -15.60 12.93
N ALA A 121 26.36 -15.22 11.65
CA ALA A 121 25.94 -13.94 11.11
C ALA A 121 24.43 -13.82 10.92
N CYS A 122 23.67 -14.92 10.98
CA CYS A 122 22.23 -14.94 10.73
C CYS A 122 21.42 -15.21 12.02
N GLU A 123 20.33 -14.45 12.21
CA GLU A 123 19.26 -14.80 13.15
C GLU A 123 18.26 -15.76 12.48
N LEU A 124 17.89 -15.46 11.24
CA LEU A 124 17.04 -16.29 10.38
C LEU A 124 17.78 -16.59 9.09
N CYS A 125 17.69 -17.82 8.61
CA CYS A 125 18.32 -18.25 7.37
C CYS A 125 17.48 -19.29 6.64
N HIS A 126 17.71 -19.38 5.33
CA HIS A 126 17.14 -20.40 4.46
C HIS A 126 18.22 -21.29 3.81
N GLY A 127 19.48 -21.11 4.18
CA GLY A 127 20.62 -21.83 3.62
C GLY A 127 21.89 -21.71 4.46
N ALA A 128 22.98 -22.29 3.96
CA ALA A 128 24.25 -22.39 4.69
C ALA A 128 25.18 -21.20 4.43
N GLY A 129 25.67 -20.57 5.49
CA GLY A 129 26.62 -19.45 5.41
C GLY A 129 25.95 -18.07 5.42
N PRO A 130 26.74 -16.98 5.45
CA PRO A 130 26.25 -15.63 5.73
C PRO A 130 25.47 -14.98 4.57
N ILE A 131 25.45 -15.62 3.39
CA ILE A 131 24.74 -15.15 2.20
C ILE A 131 23.26 -15.53 2.18
N PHE A 132 22.88 -16.61 2.86
CA PHE A 132 21.49 -17.08 2.89
C PHE A 132 20.77 -16.66 4.18
N CYS A 133 21.14 -15.50 4.73
CA CYS A 133 20.45 -14.92 5.87
C CYS A 133 19.21 -14.17 5.40
N ASP A 134 18.05 -14.51 5.96
CA ASP A 134 16.83 -13.70 5.84
C ASP A 134 16.90 -12.48 6.76
N LYS A 135 17.54 -12.65 7.92
CA LYS A 135 17.74 -11.61 8.92
C LYS A 135 19.12 -11.75 9.55
N CYS A 136 19.90 -10.68 9.52
CA CYS A 136 21.21 -10.65 10.16
C CYS A 136 21.08 -10.70 11.69
N ALA A 137 22.01 -11.41 12.33
CA ALA A 137 22.16 -11.45 13.77
C ALA A 137 22.58 -10.08 14.34
N SER A 138 22.45 -9.92 15.65
CA SER A 138 22.88 -8.71 16.35
C SER A 138 24.39 -8.48 16.14
N GLY A 139 24.75 -7.27 15.71
CA GLY A 139 26.14 -6.94 15.37
C GLY A 139 26.54 -7.27 13.93
N TYR A 140 25.58 -7.64 13.07
CA TYR A 140 25.77 -7.85 11.64
C TYR A 140 24.79 -7.01 10.79
N GLY A 141 25.13 -6.74 9.53
CA GLY A 141 24.26 -6.06 8.56
C GLY A 141 24.58 -6.47 7.11
N ASN A 142 23.65 -6.24 6.18
CA ASN A 142 23.73 -6.67 4.77
C ASN A 142 23.54 -5.55 3.73
N ARG A 143 23.65 -4.29 4.14
CA ARG A 143 23.25 -3.13 3.32
C ARG A 143 24.11 -2.92 2.08
N SER A 144 25.39 -3.26 2.12
CA SER A 144 26.33 -2.96 1.03
C SER A 144 26.54 -4.11 0.05
N VAL A 145 26.51 -5.36 0.51
CA VAL A 145 26.93 -6.53 -0.30
C VAL A 145 25.89 -7.65 -0.36
N GLY A 146 24.70 -7.46 0.22
CA GLY A 146 23.61 -8.44 0.15
C GLY A 146 23.75 -9.67 1.04
N TYR A 147 24.85 -9.78 1.80
CA TYR A 147 25.05 -10.82 2.80
C TYR A 147 25.46 -10.21 4.14
N CYS A 148 25.22 -10.92 5.24
CA CYS A 148 25.45 -10.39 6.58
C CYS A 148 26.94 -10.34 6.92
N ARG A 149 27.41 -9.15 7.29
CA ARG A 149 28.80 -8.85 7.67
C ARG A 149 28.83 -8.18 9.03
N PRO A 150 29.91 -8.35 9.80
CA PRO A 150 30.03 -7.70 11.11
C PRO A 150 29.98 -6.18 10.96
N CYS A 151 29.35 -5.52 11.94
CA CYS A 151 29.28 -4.07 11.99
C CYS A 151 30.67 -3.46 12.16
N CYS A 152 30.94 -2.35 11.47
CA CYS A 152 32.21 -1.64 11.58
C CYS A 152 32.41 -1.10 13.00
N THR A 153 33.64 -1.22 13.52
CA THR A 153 34.04 -0.54 14.75
C THR A 153 34.47 0.90 14.46
N PRO A 154 34.47 1.82 15.44
CA PRO A 154 34.83 3.21 15.22
C PRO A 154 36.23 3.35 14.58
N GLY A 155 36.27 3.97 13.39
CA GLY A 155 37.50 4.18 12.63
C GLY A 155 37.75 3.19 11.48
N GLN A 156 36.96 2.11 11.38
CA GLN A 156 37.00 1.19 10.24
C GLN A 156 36.21 1.72 9.04
N LYS A 157 36.62 1.32 7.84
CA LYS A 157 35.93 1.64 6.58
C LYS A 157 35.29 0.38 5.99
N PRO A 158 34.01 0.42 5.56
CA PRO A 158 33.30 -0.75 5.01
C PRO A 158 34.01 -1.48 3.85
N LEU A 159 34.68 -0.72 2.97
CA LEU A 159 35.41 -1.27 1.83
C LEU A 159 36.75 -1.92 2.22
N ASP A 160 37.51 -1.30 3.12
CA ASP A 160 38.88 -1.75 3.46
C ASP A 160 38.85 -2.86 4.53
N ASP A 161 38.00 -2.72 5.54
CA ASP A 161 37.95 -3.60 6.71
C ASP A 161 36.88 -4.69 6.60
N HIS A 162 36.24 -4.78 5.45
CA HIS A 162 35.23 -5.77 5.17
C HIS A 162 34.06 -5.85 6.19
N CYS A 163 33.56 -4.69 6.64
CA CYS A 163 32.49 -4.56 7.61
C CYS A 163 31.26 -3.80 7.04
N GLU A 164 30.15 -3.77 7.79
CA GLU A 164 28.93 -3.05 7.41
C GLU A 164 28.66 -1.83 8.31
N ASP A 165 28.14 -0.75 7.75
CA ASP A 165 27.70 0.41 8.53
C ASP A 165 26.30 0.16 9.11
N CYS A 166 26.26 -0.38 10.32
CA CYS A 166 25.04 -0.65 11.07
C CYS A 166 24.49 0.58 11.81
N SER A 167 25.13 1.74 11.74
CA SER A 167 24.67 2.93 12.49
C SER A 167 23.29 3.44 12.03
N ALA A 168 22.87 3.08 10.81
CA ALA A 168 21.57 3.43 10.26
C ALA A 168 20.43 2.46 10.64
N SER A 169 20.70 1.30 11.25
CA SER A 169 19.63 0.41 11.73
C SER A 169 19.08 0.81 13.11
N ALA A 170 19.77 1.72 13.81
CA ALA A 170 19.30 2.29 15.08
C ALA A 170 18.14 3.29 14.94
N SER A 171 17.79 3.73 13.72
CA SER A 171 16.70 4.67 13.47
C SER A 171 15.43 4.05 12.86
N SER A 172 15.41 2.73 12.61
CA SER A 172 14.24 2.04 12.06
C SER A 172 13.59 1.03 13.01
N SER A 173 14.12 0.85 14.22
CA SER A 173 13.37 0.23 15.32
C SER A 173 12.43 1.26 15.97
N LEU A 174 11.57 1.89 15.15
CA LEU A 174 10.27 2.27 15.67
C LEU A 174 9.59 0.96 16.02
N HIS A 175 9.76 0.56 17.27
CA HIS A 175 8.92 -0.42 17.94
C HIS A 175 7.48 0.05 17.71
N LEU A 176 6.87 -0.44 16.62
CA LEU A 176 5.45 -0.36 16.38
C LEU A 176 4.84 -1.29 17.41
N SER A 177 4.79 -0.78 18.64
CA SER A 177 3.99 -1.33 19.71
C SER A 177 2.61 -1.43 19.10
N HIS A 178 2.15 -2.66 18.86
CA HIS A 178 0.75 -2.95 18.68
C HIS A 178 0.03 -2.55 19.97
N SER A 179 -0.19 -1.24 20.15
CA SER A 179 -1.12 -0.74 21.13
C SER A 179 -2.49 -1.20 20.66
N SER A 180 -3.08 -2.12 21.41
CA SER A 180 -4.38 -2.69 21.12
C SER A 180 -5.37 -1.55 20.81
N PRO A 181 -6.08 -1.56 19.66
CA PRO A 181 -7.01 -0.50 19.30
C PRO A 181 -8.18 -0.38 20.29
N PHE A 182 -8.33 -1.34 21.21
CA PHE A 182 -9.34 -1.39 22.25
C PHE A 182 -9.42 -0.11 23.10
N TRP A 183 -8.28 0.47 23.50
CA TRP A 183 -8.29 1.67 24.34
C TRP A 183 -8.73 2.92 23.57
N SER A 184 -8.44 2.99 22.26
CA SER A 184 -8.84 4.13 21.43
C SER A 184 -10.36 4.20 21.23
N PHE A 185 -11.02 3.04 21.06
CA PHE A 185 -12.48 2.97 21.00
C PHE A 185 -13.16 3.33 22.32
N VAL A 186 -12.57 2.92 23.46
CA VAL A 186 -13.10 3.28 24.79
C VAL A 186 -13.07 4.79 25.00
N TRP A 187 -11.97 5.47 24.64
CA TRP A 187 -11.87 6.93 24.74
C TRP A 187 -12.82 7.66 23.78
N LEU A 188 -13.00 7.15 22.56
CA LEU A 188 -13.96 7.71 21.60
C LEU A 188 -15.40 7.62 22.14
N LEU A 189 -15.80 6.46 22.66
CA LEU A 189 -17.13 6.25 23.22
C LEU A 189 -17.38 7.12 24.46
N LEU A 190 -16.38 7.28 25.33
CA LEU A 190 -16.46 8.18 26.48
C LEU A 190 -16.62 9.64 26.03
N ALA A 191 -15.88 10.09 25.02
CA ALA A 191 -15.99 11.44 24.49
C ALA A 191 -17.37 11.71 23.88
N VAL A 192 -17.90 10.79 23.07
CA VAL A 192 -19.25 10.90 22.49
C VAL A 192 -20.33 10.92 23.58
N SER A 193 -20.20 10.08 24.61
CA SER A 193 -21.13 10.08 25.73
C SER A 193 -21.11 11.40 26.52
N LEU A 194 -19.93 11.97 26.75
CA LEU A 194 -19.79 13.26 27.45
C LEU A 194 -20.41 14.40 26.65
N VAL A 195 -20.13 14.46 25.34
CA VAL A 195 -20.72 15.47 24.45
C VAL A 195 -22.24 15.31 24.38
N GLY A 196 -22.74 14.07 24.28
CA GLY A 196 -24.17 13.77 24.31
C GLY A 196 -24.85 14.23 25.60
N MET A 197 -24.22 14.03 26.77
CA MET A 197 -24.76 14.50 28.04
C MET A 197 -24.78 16.03 28.14
N VAL A 198 -23.77 16.73 27.60
CA VAL A 198 -23.76 18.20 27.57
C VAL A 198 -24.87 18.74 26.67
N ILE A 199 -25.07 18.13 25.49
CA ILE A 199 -26.15 18.50 24.57
C ILE A 199 -27.52 18.23 25.20
N ALA A 200 -27.70 17.09 25.87
CA ALA A 200 -28.94 16.76 26.57
C ALA A 200 -29.19 17.74 27.73
N ALA A 201 -28.18 18.05 28.54
CA ALA A 201 -28.29 19.03 29.62
C ALA A 201 -28.66 20.41 29.08
N ALA A 202 -28.00 20.88 28.02
CA ALA A 202 -28.35 22.13 27.35
C ALA A 202 -29.80 22.10 26.84
N TYR A 203 -30.24 21.01 26.21
CA TYR A 203 -31.62 20.85 25.78
C TYR A 203 -32.61 20.93 26.95
N PHE A 204 -32.32 20.30 28.09
CA PHE A 204 -33.16 20.39 29.28
C PHE A 204 -33.18 21.81 29.88
N PHE A 205 -32.03 22.49 29.97
CA PHE A 205 -31.96 23.88 30.45
C PHE A 205 -32.70 24.85 29.51
N PHE A 206 -32.50 24.76 28.19
CA PHE A 206 -33.21 25.59 27.22
C PHE A 206 -34.70 25.25 27.08
N ARG A 207 -35.08 24.00 27.39
CA ARG A 207 -36.49 23.59 27.42
C ARG A 207 -37.21 24.09 28.68
N ASP A 208 -36.50 24.24 29.80
CA ASP A 208 -37.04 24.81 31.05
C ASP A 208 -37.31 26.32 30.91
N ASP A 209 -36.43 27.06 30.21
CA ASP A 209 -36.64 28.49 29.90
C ASP A 209 -37.87 28.74 29.01
N ARG A 210 -38.18 27.81 28.09
CA ARG A 210 -39.33 27.98 27.18
C ARG A 210 -40.69 27.85 27.88
N THR A 211 -40.74 27.34 29.11
CA THR A 211 -41.96 27.22 29.91
C THR A 211 -42.25 28.40 30.84
N ARG A 212 -41.38 29.42 30.90
CA ARG A 212 -41.53 30.57 31.83
C ARG A 212 -41.87 31.92 31.18
N ASP A 213 -41.71 32.06 29.86
CA ASP A 213 -42.14 33.26 29.12
C ASP A 213 -43.41 32.98 28.30
N SER A 214 -44.52 32.82 29.00
CA SER A 214 -45.84 33.14 28.45
C SER A 214 -46.25 34.52 28.98
N ILE A 215 -46.86 35.35 28.11
CA ILE A 215 -47.38 36.74 28.32
C ILE A 215 -46.30 37.76 27.88
N GLU A 216 -46.38 38.55 26.80
CA GLU A 216 -47.49 39.40 26.32
C GLU A 216 -47.17 40.09 24.94
N ILE A 217 -48.20 40.37 24.11
CA ILE A 217 -48.38 41.41 23.03
C ILE A 217 -47.43 41.34 21.78
N CYS A 218 -47.87 41.17 20.52
CA CYS A 218 -48.71 42.09 19.72
C CYS A 218 -49.38 41.38 18.52
N ALA A 219 -50.60 41.81 18.22
CA ALA A 219 -51.42 41.39 17.10
C ALA A 219 -50.86 41.81 15.73
N SER A 220 -51.01 40.97 14.71
CA SER A 220 -51.88 41.26 13.55
C SER A 220 -52.02 40.03 12.63
N SER A 221 -53.26 39.53 12.50
CA SER A 221 -53.97 39.08 11.29
C SER A 221 -53.15 38.48 10.11
N HIS A 222 -53.38 37.29 9.55
CA HIS A 222 -54.58 36.50 9.32
C HIS A 222 -54.18 35.03 9.12
N TYR A 223 -54.81 34.11 9.84
CA TYR A 223 -54.89 32.70 9.48
C TYR A 223 -56.10 32.47 8.59
N ASN A 224 -55.94 31.76 7.48
CA ASN A 224 -57.02 30.97 6.89
C ASN A 224 -56.61 29.50 6.94
N ALA A 225 -57.21 28.79 7.89
CA ALA A 225 -57.20 27.35 7.96
C ALA A 225 -58.36 26.82 7.12
N ALA A 226 -58.07 26.13 6.02
CA ALA A 226 -59.03 25.32 5.31
C ALA A 226 -58.30 24.15 4.64
N SER A 227 -58.64 22.93 5.07
CA SER A 227 -58.09 21.62 4.66
C SER A 227 -56.61 21.42 5.03
N GLY A 228 -56.20 20.42 5.81
CA GLY A 228 -56.75 19.08 5.88
C GLY A 228 -56.10 18.15 4.86
N MET A 229 -54.77 18.23 4.66
CA MET A 229 -53.98 17.14 4.09
C MET A 229 -52.48 17.40 4.25
N VAL A 230 -51.75 16.35 4.59
CA VAL A 230 -50.31 16.24 4.48
C VAL A 230 -49.96 16.30 2.99
N ASN A 231 -49.18 17.30 2.56
CA ASN A 231 -48.45 17.22 1.31
C ASN A 231 -46.97 16.99 1.65
N LEU A 232 -46.62 15.71 1.65
CA LEU A 232 -45.29 15.22 1.30
C LEU A 232 -45.32 15.05 -0.21
N ASP A 233 -44.71 15.99 -0.93
CA ASP A 233 -44.11 15.77 -2.24
C ASP A 233 -42.75 16.47 -2.12
N PHE A 234 -41.61 15.78 -2.12
CA PHE A 234 -41.06 14.94 -3.17
C PHE A 234 -41.21 15.58 -4.54
N SER A 235 -40.17 16.29 -4.94
CA SER A 235 -39.94 16.64 -6.33
C SER A 235 -38.43 16.51 -6.56
N ASP A 236 -38.05 15.27 -6.90
CA ASP A 236 -37.06 15.07 -7.94
C ASP A 236 -37.65 15.63 -9.24
N GLU A 237 -36.86 16.42 -9.95
CA GLU A 237 -37.12 16.99 -11.27
C GLU A 237 -35.97 16.47 -12.14
N SER A 238 -36.12 15.85 -13.31
CA SER A 238 -37.21 15.80 -14.28
C SER A 238 -36.89 14.69 -15.29
N ASP A 239 -37.88 13.88 -15.65
CA ASP A 239 -37.96 13.24 -16.96
C ASP A 239 -39.26 13.73 -17.60
N ALA A 240 -39.14 14.32 -18.78
CA ALA A 240 -40.24 14.89 -19.54
C ALA A 240 -40.79 13.85 -20.52
N GLU A 241 -42.09 13.57 -20.43
CA GLU A 241 -42.88 12.97 -21.51
C GLU A 241 -43.97 13.96 -21.94
N ASP A 242 -44.16 14.13 -23.24
CA ASP A 242 -45.38 14.70 -23.82
C ASP A 242 -46.26 13.59 -24.43
N GLU A 243 -47.50 13.59 -23.93
CA GLU A 243 -48.79 13.04 -24.37
C GLU A 243 -49.10 13.13 -25.90
N ILE A 244 -50.15 12.56 -26.55
CA ILE A 244 -51.25 11.58 -26.31
C ILE A 244 -51.98 11.33 -27.67
N LEU A 245 -52.70 10.20 -27.77
CA LEU A 245 -53.84 9.79 -28.64
C LEU A 245 -53.76 9.90 -30.18
N LYS A 246 -54.06 8.75 -30.83
CA LYS A 246 -55.36 8.56 -31.50
C LYS A 246 -55.71 7.08 -31.68
N THR A 247 -56.92 6.74 -31.25
CA THR A 247 -57.64 5.49 -31.48
C THR A 247 -58.22 5.38 -32.89
N GLY A 248 -58.18 4.18 -33.49
CA GLY A 248 -59.30 3.59 -34.26
C GLY A 248 -59.24 3.55 -35.81
N GLN A 249 -59.42 2.32 -36.34
CA GLN A 249 -59.90 1.90 -37.69
C GLN A 249 -58.95 2.22 -38.87
N ILE A 250 -58.61 1.28 -39.76
CA ILE A 250 -59.39 0.28 -40.52
C ILE A 250 -58.57 -1.01 -40.68
#